data_AF-A0A843LXM6-F1
#
_entry.id   AF-A0A843LXM6-F1
#
_cell.length_a   1.000
_cell.length_b   1.000
_cell.length_c   1.000
_cell.angle_alpha   90.00
_cell.angle_beta   90.00
_cell.angle_gamma   90.00
#
_symmetry.space_group_name_H-M   'P 1'
#
loop_
_entity.id
_entity.type
_entity.pdbx_description
1 polymer ?
#
loop_
_entity_poly.entity_id
_entity_poly.type
_entity_poly.pdbx_seq_one_letter_code
_entity_poly.pdbx_strand_id
1 'polypeptide(L)'
;DGIDTLKIAKLIENTGADYLHIDAMKVGIFDADYDLLAKICSNTNIKVIGNNSIDSEQKIEKMLKTGVFGFSIARAVISGKLNFNISDF
;
A
#
# COMPACT_ATOMS: atom_id res chain seq x y z
N ASP A 1 5.57 -17.28 9.55
CA ASP A 1 5.89 -18.09 8.36
C ASP A 1 4.75 -19.02 8.01
N GLY A 2 4.49 -19.23 6.72
CA GLY A 2 3.48 -20.17 6.23
C GLY A 2 2.30 -19.57 5.45
N ILE A 3 2.20 -18.24 5.34
CA ILE A 3 1.16 -17.57 4.55
C ILE A 3 1.77 -17.03 3.25
N ASP A 4 1.27 -17.49 2.11
CA ASP A 4 1.63 -16.95 0.79
C ASP A 4 0.69 -15.79 0.44
N THR A 5 1.10 -14.57 0.77
CA THR A 5 0.32 -13.35 0.51
C THR A 5 0.02 -13.15 -0.97
N LEU A 6 0.93 -13.55 -1.87
CA LEU A 6 0.69 -13.43 -3.31
C LEU A 6 -0.43 -14.37 -3.77
N LYS A 7 -0.44 -15.60 -3.24
CA LYS A 7 -1.53 -16.54 -3.51
C LYS A 7 -2.88 -16.01 -3.03
N ILE A 8 -2.92 -15.36 -1.86
CA ILE A 8 -4.13 -14.72 -1.34
C ILE A 8 -4.57 -13.56 -2.23
N ALA A 9 -3.65 -12.69 -2.65
CA ALA A 9 -3.96 -11.56 -3.54
C ALA A 9 -4.58 -12.04 -4.86
N LYS A 10 -4.02 -13.10 -5.47
CA LYS A 10 -4.57 -13.73 -6.68
C LYS A 10 -5.95 -14.36 -6.44
N LEU A 11 -6.17 -14.96 -5.28
CA LEU A 11 -7.49 -15.51 -4.94
C LEU A 11 -8.54 -14.41 -4.85
N ILE A 12 -8.22 -13.28 -4.23
CA ILE A 12 -9.11 -12.11 -4.12
C ILE A 12 -9.38 -11.50 -5.50
N GLU A 13 -8.36 -11.36 -6.34
CA GLU A 13 -8.54 -10.93 -7.74
C GLU A 13 -9.53 -11.85 -8.48
N ASN A 14 -9.37 -13.18 -8.33
CA ASN A 14 -10.23 -14.15 -9.00
C ASN A 14 -11.69 -14.15 -8.52
N THR A 15 -12.01 -13.54 -7.37
CA THR A 15 -13.42 -13.36 -6.98
C THR A 15 -14.10 -12.22 -7.72
N GLY A 16 -13.36 -11.42 -8.50
CA GLY A 16 -13.85 -10.25 -9.22
C GLY A 16 -13.79 -8.95 -8.41
N ALA A 17 -12.99 -8.90 -7.34
CA ALA A 17 -12.78 -7.66 -6.59
C ALA A 17 -12.08 -6.60 -7.44
N ASP A 18 -12.57 -5.36 -7.40
CA ASP A 18 -11.97 -4.24 -8.15
C ASP A 18 -10.70 -3.69 -7.50
N TYR A 19 -10.65 -3.69 -6.17
CA TYR A 19 -9.58 -3.09 -5.36
C TYR A 19 -9.12 -4.02 -4.25
N LEU A 20 -7.82 -3.94 -3.95
CA LEU A 20 -7.20 -4.62 -2.83
C LEU A 20 -6.43 -3.62 -1.97
N HIS A 21 -6.92 -3.33 -0.78
CA HIS A 21 -6.20 -2.51 0.21
C HIS A 21 -5.28 -3.41 1.04
N ILE A 22 -3.99 -3.06 1.09
CA ILE A 22 -2.96 -3.84 1.78
C ILE A 22 -2.28 -2.97 2.84
N ASP A 23 -2.44 -3.36 4.10
CA ASP A 23 -1.58 -2.89 5.18
C ASP A 23 -0.27 -3.69 5.15
N ALA A 24 0.74 -3.15 4.44
CA ALA A 24 2.01 -3.80 4.19
C ALA A 24 2.95 -3.65 5.39
N MET A 25 2.56 -4.24 6.52
CA MET A 25 3.33 -4.19 7.76
C MET A 25 4.50 -5.16 7.75
N LYS A 26 5.70 -4.64 8.07
CA LYS A 26 6.89 -5.45 8.33
C LYS A 26 7.20 -5.43 9.81
N VAL A 27 7.21 -6.61 10.44
CA VAL A 27 7.36 -6.74 11.90
C VAL A 27 8.63 -6.04 12.38
N GLY A 28 8.50 -5.16 13.36
CA GLY A 28 9.62 -4.40 13.95
C GLY A 28 10.12 -3.23 13.09
N ILE A 29 9.51 -2.96 11.93
CA ILE A 29 9.90 -1.86 11.04
C ILE A 29 8.74 -0.86 10.96
N PHE A 30 9.03 0.40 11.27
CA PHE A 30 8.06 1.51 11.17
C PHE A 30 8.01 2.08 9.74
N ASP A 31 7.85 1.19 8.77
CA ASP A 31 7.79 1.49 7.34
C ASP A 31 7.03 0.37 6.62
N ALA A 32 6.53 0.67 5.41
CA ALA A 32 5.84 -0.32 4.58
C ALA A 32 6.79 -1.38 4.02
N ASP A 33 6.27 -2.58 3.77
CA ASP A 33 6.94 -3.63 3.00
C ASP A 33 6.76 -3.34 1.49
N TYR A 34 7.62 -2.46 0.97
CA TYR A 34 7.60 -2.04 -0.44
C TYR A 34 7.88 -3.20 -1.40
N ASP A 35 8.70 -4.17 -1.00
CA ASP A 35 9.03 -5.34 -1.83
C ASP A 35 7.82 -6.26 -1.97
N LEU A 36 7.06 -6.47 -0.88
CA LEU A 36 5.80 -7.20 -0.92
C LEU A 36 4.79 -6.53 -1.85
N LEU A 37 4.62 -5.21 -1.73
CA LEU A 37 3.70 -4.45 -2.59
C LEU A 37 4.11 -4.52 -4.06
N ALA A 38 5.39 -4.31 -4.37
CA ALA A 38 5.91 -4.41 -5.74
C ALA A 38 5.71 -5.81 -6.32
N LYS A 39 5.94 -6.85 -5.52
CA LYS A 39 5.70 -8.25 -5.90
C LYS A 39 4.23 -8.49 -6.23
N ILE A 40 3.30 -8.01 -5.41
CA ILE A 40 1.86 -8.18 -5.65
C ILE A 40 1.44 -7.43 -6.91
N CYS A 41 1.76 -6.13 -7.02
CA CYS A 41 1.38 -5.31 -8.17
C CYS A 41 1.93 -5.86 -9.49
N SER A 42 3.13 -6.45 -9.49
CA SER A 42 3.72 -7.04 -10.71
C SER A 42 3.13 -8.42 -11.09
N ASN A 43 2.31 -9.03 -10.22
CA ASN A 43 1.81 -10.39 -10.40
C ASN A 43 0.27 -10.50 -10.35
N THR A 44 -0.43 -9.37 -10.28
CA THR A 44 -1.91 -9.26 -10.26
C THR A 44 -2.33 -8.03 -11.06
N ASN A 45 -3.54 -8.01 -11.60
CA ASN A 45 -4.12 -6.85 -12.27
C ASN A 45 -5.11 -6.06 -11.38
N ILE A 46 -5.47 -6.59 -10.20
CA ILE A 46 -6.31 -5.89 -9.23
C ILE A 46 -5.67 -4.55 -8.80
N LYS A 47 -6.48 -3.50 -8.64
CA LYS A 47 -5.99 -2.18 -8.25
C LYS A 47 -5.60 -2.19 -6.77
N VAL A 48 -4.30 -2.15 -6.49
CA VAL A 48 -3.80 -2.18 -5.12
C VAL A 48 -3.78 -0.78 -4.51
N ILE A 49 -4.30 -0.64 -3.28
CA ILE A 49 -4.10 0.54 -2.43
C ILE A 49 -3.08 0.16 -1.36
N GLY A 50 -1.91 0.79 -1.37
CA GLY A 50 -0.84 0.53 -0.41
C GLY A 50 -0.98 1.33 0.88
N ASN A 51 -0.64 0.72 2.01
CA ASN A 51 -0.63 1.38 3.32
C ASN A 51 0.56 0.92 4.17
N ASN A 52 0.72 1.64 5.27
CA ASN A 52 1.57 1.44 6.46
C ASN A 52 2.58 2.59 6.61
N SER A 53 2.40 3.37 7.68
CA SER A 53 3.38 4.35 8.18
C SER A 53 3.88 5.38 7.15
N ILE A 54 3.04 5.76 6.18
CA ILE A 54 3.30 6.89 5.28
C ILE A 54 3.19 8.18 6.08
N ASP A 55 4.31 8.89 6.23
CA ASP A 55 4.40 10.09 7.06
C ASP A 55 5.34 11.16 6.51
N SER A 56 5.78 11.00 5.26
CA SER A 56 6.56 11.99 4.51
C SER A 56 6.33 11.84 3.01
N GLU A 57 6.62 12.90 2.24
CA GLU A 57 6.57 12.86 0.77
C GLU A 57 7.49 11.76 0.20
N GLN A 58 8.68 11.56 0.77
CA GLN A 58 9.59 10.51 0.32
C GLN A 58 8.99 9.11 0.45
N LYS A 59 8.17 8.86 1.48
CA LYS A 59 7.45 7.58 1.62
C LYS A 59 6.29 7.46 0.65
N ILE A 60 5.61 8.57 0.33
CA ILE A 60 4.60 8.60 -0.74
C ILE A 60 5.26 8.21 -2.08
N GLU A 61 6.40 8.82 -2.42
CA GLU A 61 7.13 8.48 -3.65
C GLU A 61 7.57 7.01 -3.69
N LYS A 62 8.09 6.47 -2.57
CA LYS A 62 8.45 5.05 -2.46
C LYS A 62 7.23 4.16 -2.67
N MET A 63 6.10 4.51 -2.06
CA MET A 63 4.85 3.77 -2.20
C MET A 63 4.41 3.75 -3.67
N LEU A 64 4.36 4.90 -4.34
CA LEU A 64 3.99 4.99 -5.77
C LEU A 64 4.92 4.16 -6.68
N LYS A 65 6.22 4.12 -6.40
CA LYS A 65 7.20 3.32 -7.16
C LYS A 65 6.97 1.80 -7.08
N THR A 66 6.16 1.31 -6.14
CA THR A 66 5.80 -0.11 -6.07
C THR A 66 4.77 -0.54 -7.12
N GLY A 67 4.13 0.42 -7.82
CA GLY A 67 3.10 0.15 -8.82
C GLY A 67 1.68 0.08 -8.25
N VAL A 68 1.48 0.48 -6.99
CA VAL A 68 0.12 0.61 -6.42
C VAL A 68 -0.70 1.62 -7.21
N PHE A 69 -2.01 1.38 -7.30
CA PHE A 69 -2.97 2.30 -7.90
C PHE A 69 -3.14 3.57 -7.04
N GLY A 70 -3.01 3.42 -5.72
CA GLY A 70 -3.07 4.53 -4.78
C GLY A 70 -2.52 4.14 -3.41
N PHE A 71 -2.63 5.05 -2.45
CA PHE A 71 -2.17 4.81 -1.09
C PHE A 71 -3.12 5.46 -0.07
N SER A 72 -3.08 4.99 1.17
CA SER A 72 -3.83 5.59 2.28
C SER A 72 -2.89 6.19 3.32
N ILE A 73 -3.21 7.38 3.83
CA ILE A 73 -2.48 8.04 4.92
C ILE A 73 -3.46 8.27 6.08
N ALA A 74 -3.10 7.82 7.28
CA ALA A 74 -3.93 7.98 8.48
C ALA A 74 -3.27 8.89 9.52
N ARG A 75 -2.39 8.32 10.36
CA ARG A 75 -1.83 9.00 11.53
C ARG A 75 -1.13 10.32 11.20
N ALA A 76 -0.40 10.39 10.09
CA ALA A 76 0.34 11.60 9.71
C ALA A 76 -0.58 12.77 9.33
N VAL A 77 -1.71 12.51 8.69
CA VAL A 77 -2.72 13.54 8.40
C VAL A 77 -3.45 13.93 9.70
N ILE A 78 -3.89 12.95 10.48
CA ILE A 78 -4.60 13.18 11.74
C ILE A 78 -3.75 14.00 12.73
N SER A 79 -2.44 13.76 12.80
CA SER A 79 -1.55 14.50 13.70
C SER A 79 -1.07 15.84 13.14
N GLY A 80 -1.48 16.23 11.94
CA GLY A 80 -0.99 17.43 11.25
C GLY A 80 0.48 17.37 10.83
N LYS A 81 1.10 16.17 10.83
CA LYS A 81 2.49 15.98 10.37
C LYS A 81 2.58 16.13 8.85
N LEU A 82 1.57 15.66 8.14
CA LEU A 82 1.38 15.91 6.72
C LEU A 82 0.14 16.77 6.53
N ASN A 83 0.29 17.84 5.76
CA ASN A 83 -0.84 18.63 5.30
C ASN A 83 -1.59 17.82 4.25
N PHE A 84 -2.90 17.73 4.40
CA PHE A 84 -3.78 17.17 3.38
C PHE A 84 -4.69 18.28 2.88
N ASN A 85 -4.50 18.68 1.63
CA ASN A 85 -5.39 19.58 0.92
C ASN A 85 -5.85 18.86 -0.34
N ILE A 86 -7.17 18.63 -0.43
CA ILE A 86 -7.76 17.92 -1.57
C ILE A 86 -7.62 18.68 -2.89
N SER A 87 -7.30 19.97 -2.83
CA SER A 87 -7.07 20.84 -4.00
C SER A 87 -5.72 20.58 -4.67
N ASP A 88 -4.80 19.89 -4.00
CA ASP A 88 -3.42 19.68 -4.46
C ASP A 88 -3.27 18.41 -5.33
N PHE A 89 -4.36 17.68 -5.59
CA PHE A 89 -4.45 16.44 -6.38
C PHE A 89 -5.57 16.51 -7.42
#